data_AF-A0A124DXY4-F1
#
_entry.id   AF-A0A124DXY4-F1
#
_cell.length_a   1.000
_cell.length_b   1.000
_cell.length_c   1.000
_cell.angle_alpha   90.00
_cell.angle_beta   90.00
_cell.angle_gamma   90.00
#
_symmetry.space_group_name_H-M   'P 1'
#
loop_
_entity.id
_entity.type
_entity.pdbx_description
1 polymer ?
#
loop_
_entity_poly.entity_id
_entity_poly.type
_entity_poly.pdbx_seq_one_letter_code
_entity_poly.pdbx_strand_id
1 'polypeptide(L)'
;MSEGIKVELEISALGQETVQAYNDSFRRHEIVRTRILPKETTLEQIEELVKDMMTEVKKDFEQPEQLLAKVTLRAKESNGVLEYLG
;
A
#
# COMPACT_ATOMS: atom_id res chain seq x y z
N MET A 1 -17.91 15.68 8.25
CA MET A 1 -17.26 14.87 7.20
C MET A 1 -15.81 15.28 7.20
N SER A 2 -14.87 14.34 7.27
CA SER A 2 -13.45 14.66 7.38
C SER A 2 -12.99 15.39 6.11
N GLU A 3 -12.42 16.58 6.25
CA GLU A 3 -11.88 17.34 5.10
C GLU A 3 -10.52 16.77 4.66
N GLY A 4 -10.49 15.52 4.20
CA GLY A 4 -9.25 14.82 3.87
C GLY A 4 -9.26 14.13 2.52
N ILE A 5 -8.09 13.59 2.15
CA ILE A 5 -7.93 12.67 1.03
C ILE A 5 -7.92 11.23 1.58
N LYS A 6 -8.80 10.38 1.05
CA LYS A 6 -8.74 8.94 1.31
C LYS A 6 -7.64 8.34 0.44
N VAL A 7 -6.64 7.79 1.12
CA VAL A 7 -5.53 7.07 0.50
C VAL A 7 -5.59 5.61 0.91
N GLU A 8 -5.53 4.74 -0.09
CA GLU A 8 -5.43 3.29 0.06
C GLU A 8 -3.98 2.89 -0.27
N LEU A 9 -3.30 2.31 0.70
CA LEU A 9 -1.92 1.84 0.62
C LEU A 9 -1.94 0.31 0.60
N GLU A 10 -1.35 -0.28 -0.41
CA GLU A 10 -1.21 -1.73 -0.59
C GLU A 10 0.27 -2.05 -0.75
N ILE A 11 0.80 -2.92 0.12
CA ILE A 11 2.16 -3.46 0.00
C ILE A 11 2.05 -4.96 -0.24
N SER A 12 2.70 -5.44 -1.30
CA SER A 12 2.75 -6.86 -1.64
C SER A 12 4.20 -7.33 -1.69
N ALA A 13 4.52 -8.36 -0.90
CA ALA A 13 5.76 -9.13 -0.98
C ALA A 13 5.50 -10.46 -1.68
N LEU A 14 6.37 -10.84 -2.60
CA LEU A 14 6.36 -12.12 -3.30
C LEU A 14 7.75 -12.74 -3.27
N GLY A 15 7.83 -14.03 -3.00
CA GLY A 15 9.06 -14.80 -3.09
C GLY A 15 8.80 -16.29 -3.12
N GLN A 16 9.80 -17.06 -3.54
CA GLN A 16 9.76 -18.51 -3.46
C GLN A 16 9.58 -19.00 -2.01
N GLU A 17 8.82 -20.07 -1.86
CA GLU A 17 8.64 -20.78 -0.60
C GLU A 17 8.93 -22.26 -0.82
N THR A 18 9.65 -22.88 0.11
CA THR A 18 9.91 -24.32 0.07
C THR A 18 8.82 -25.06 0.83
N VAL A 19 7.95 -25.77 0.13
CA VAL A 19 6.92 -26.63 0.72
C VAL A 19 7.23 -28.09 0.39
N GLN A 20 7.34 -28.95 1.41
CA GLN A 20 7.52 -30.39 1.17
C GLN A 20 6.33 -30.91 0.34
N ALA A 21 6.65 -31.59 -0.77
CA ALA A 21 5.76 -32.13 -1.80
C ALA A 21 5.42 -31.24 -3.01
N TYR A 22 5.86 -29.97 -3.05
CA TYR A 22 5.62 -29.09 -4.20
C TYR A 22 6.94 -28.48 -4.71
N ASN A 23 7.16 -28.56 -6.02
CA ASN A 23 8.20 -27.78 -6.69
C ASN A 23 7.62 -26.40 -7.05
N ASP A 24 8.48 -25.38 -7.09
CA ASP A 24 8.14 -24.01 -7.55
C ASP A 24 6.97 -23.36 -6.80
N SER A 25 6.92 -23.52 -5.48
CA SER A 25 5.94 -22.83 -4.64
C SER A 25 6.34 -21.38 -4.41
N PHE A 26 5.35 -20.49 -4.38
CA PHE A 26 5.54 -19.08 -4.12
C PHE A 26 4.60 -18.65 -3.00
N ARG A 27 5.10 -17.79 -2.12
CA ARG A 27 4.30 -17.15 -1.09
C ARG A 27 4.16 -15.68 -1.39
N ARG A 28 2.92 -15.20 -1.26
CA ARG A 28 2.58 -13.78 -1.32
C ARG A 28 2.11 -13.31 0.04
N HIS A 29 2.64 -12.20 0.52
CA HIS A 29 2.17 -11.51 1.71
C HIS A 29 1.68 -10.13 1.30
N GLU A 30 0.44 -9.78 1.65
CA GLU A 30 -0.16 -8.49 1.30
C GLU A 30 -0.69 -7.80 2.55
N ILE A 31 -0.39 -6.50 2.68
CA ILE A 31 -1.03 -5.63 3.67
C ILE A 31 -1.70 -4.47 2.96
N VAL A 32 -2.95 -4.20 3.34
CA VAL A 32 -3.74 -3.10 2.81
C VAL A 32 -4.22 -2.23 3.95
N ARG A 33 -4.01 -0.91 3.83
CA ARG A 33 -4.45 0.07 4.82
C ARG A 33 -5.11 1.25 4.13
N THR A 34 -6.17 1.75 4.74
CA THR A 34 -6.82 2.99 4.34
C THR A 34 -6.53 4.07 5.38
N ARG A 35 -6.17 5.28 4.92
CA ARG A 35 -6.04 6.45 5.77
C ARG A 35 -6.79 7.64 5.18
N ILE A 36 -7.34 8.48 6.06
CA ILE A 36 -7.77 9.82 5.70
C ILE A 36 -6.61 10.75 6.07
N LEU A 37 -6.03 11.42 5.07
CA LEU A 37 -4.89 12.31 5.23
C LEU A 37 -5.31 13.76 4.96
N PRO A 38 -4.62 14.77 5.51
CA PRO A 38 -4.85 16.16 5.13
C PRO A 38 -4.61 16.40 3.63
N LYS A 39 -5.31 17.36 3.01
CA LYS A 39 -5.18 17.65 1.56
C LYS A 39 -3.80 18.19 1.18
N GLU A 40 -3.11 18.81 2.13
CA GLU A 40 -1.75 19.32 2.05
C GLU A 40 -0.68 18.22 2.16
N THR A 41 -1.09 16.95 2.32
CA THR A 41 -0.16 15.81 2.40
C THR A 41 0.72 15.76 1.16
N THR A 42 2.03 15.70 1.36
CA THR A 42 3.01 15.65 0.29
C THR A 42 3.29 14.22 -0.18
N LEU A 43 3.91 14.09 -1.35
CA LEU A 43 4.39 12.79 -1.82
C LEU A 43 5.40 12.17 -0.85
N GLU A 44 6.31 12.96 -0.30
CA GLU A 44 7.32 12.52 0.67
C GLU A 44 6.68 11.90 1.92
N GLN A 45 5.62 12.51 2.44
CA GLN A 45 4.87 11.96 3.58
C GLN A 45 4.19 10.63 3.24
N ILE A 46 3.68 10.47 2.01
CA ILE A 46 3.13 9.20 1.54
C ILE A 46 4.25 8.14 1.42
N GLU A 47 5.44 8.52 0.94
CA GLU A 47 6.59 7.63 0.86
C GLU A 47 7.04 7.12 2.23
N GLU A 48 7.02 7.97 3.26
CA GLU A 48 7.31 7.57 4.64
C GLU A 48 6.31 6.52 5.12
N LEU A 49 5.01 6.73 4.90
CA LEU A 49 3.97 5.74 5.24
C LEU A 49 4.19 4.40 4.52
N VAL A 50 4.58 4.45 3.25
CA VAL A 50 4.90 3.26 2.45
C VAL A 50 6.15 2.56 2.99
N LYS A 51 7.22 3.30 3.34
CA LYS A 51 8.46 2.74 3.91
C LYS A 51 8.21 2.05 5.25
N ASP A 52 7.36 2.63 6.10
CA ASP A 52 6.95 2.03 7.36
C ASP A 52 6.22 0.69 7.13
N MET A 53 5.26 0.68 6.21
CA MET A 53 4.51 -0.53 5.85
C MET A 53 5.40 -1.60 5.20
N MET A 54 6.35 -1.21 4.34
CA MET A 54 7.34 -2.14 3.78
C MET A 54 8.23 -2.75 4.87
N THR A 55 8.62 -1.96 5.86
CA THR A 55 9.41 -2.44 7.00
C THR A 55 8.62 -3.46 7.83
N GLU A 56 7.31 -3.26 7.99
CA GLU A 56 6.42 -4.23 8.62
C GLU A 56 6.37 -5.55 7.86
N VAL A 57 6.12 -5.50 6.54
CA VAL A 57 6.08 -6.73 5.71
C VAL A 57 7.41 -7.49 5.77
N LYS A 58 8.54 -6.78 5.77
CA LYS A 58 9.87 -7.41 5.87
C LYS A 58 10.13 -8.13 7.20
N LYS A 59 9.38 -7.82 8.27
CA LYS A 59 9.48 -8.57 9.54
C LYS A 59 8.85 -9.96 9.43
N ASP A 60 7.80 -10.10 8.63
CA ASP A 60 7.05 -11.35 8.47
C ASP A 60 7.46 -12.15 7.21
N PHE A 61 8.15 -11.49 6.28
CA PHE A 61 8.62 -12.05 5.03
C PHE A 61 10.07 -11.59 4.79
N GLU A 62 11.03 -12.37 5.31
CA GLU A 62 12.45 -12.06 5.16
C GLU A 62 12.87 -12.20 3.69
N GLN A 63 13.37 -11.10 3.12
CA GLN A 63 13.95 -11.03 1.76
C GLN A 63 13.03 -11.50 0.61
N PRO A 64 11.91 -10.80 0.34
CA PRO A 64 11.11 -11.09 -0.83
C PRO A 64 11.86 -10.81 -2.14
N GLU A 65 11.61 -11.62 -3.16
CA GLU A 65 12.10 -11.39 -4.53
C GLU A 65 11.51 -10.11 -5.12
N GLN A 66 10.24 -9.84 -4.81
CA GLN A 66 9.56 -8.60 -5.19
C GLN A 66 8.88 -7.98 -3.97
N LEU A 67 9.09 -6.68 -3.79
CA LEU A 67 8.38 -5.87 -2.83
C LEU A 67 7.81 -4.65 -3.53
N LEU A 68 6.49 -4.57 -3.61
CA LEU A 68 5.77 -3.57 -4.37
C LEU A 68 4.88 -2.75 -3.46
N ALA A 69 4.72 -1.47 -3.79
CA ALA A 69 3.75 -0.58 -3.17
C ALA A 69 2.81 -0.01 -4.23
N LYS A 70 1.52 0.03 -3.89
CA LYS A 70 0.49 0.69 -4.68
C LYS A 70 -0.24 1.68 -3.78
N VAL A 71 -0.27 2.93 -4.24
CA VAL A 71 -0.96 4.03 -3.58
C VAL A 71 -2.13 4.44 -4.46
N THR A 72 -3.34 4.38 -3.91
CA THR A 72 -4.55 4.79 -4.62
C THR A 72 -5.20 5.95 -3.89
N LEU A 73 -5.35 7.07 -4.57
CA LEU A 73 -6.14 8.20 -4.13
C LEU A 73 -7.43 8.25 -4.96
N ARG A 74 -8.57 8.41 -4.29
CA ARG A 74 -9.88 8.46 -4.96
C ARG A 74 -10.45 9.87 -4.92
N ALA A 75 -10.86 10.35 -6.09
CA ALA A 75 -11.57 11.59 -6.24
C ALA A 75 -12.71 11.40 -7.24
N LYS A 76 -13.72 12.26 -7.15
CA LYS A 76 -14.82 12.38 -8.11
C LYS A 76 -14.86 13.78 -8.68
N GLU A 77 -15.34 13.93 -9.90
CA GLU A 77 -15.65 15.24 -10.46
C GLU A 77 -17.06 15.65 -10.04
N SER A 78 -17.23 16.94 -9.72
CA SER A 78 -18.53 17.53 -9.40
C SER A 78 -18.52 19.01 -9.81
N ASN A 79 -19.33 19.36 -10.81
CA ASN A 79 -19.49 20.73 -11.35
C ASN A 79 -18.18 21.40 -11.82
N GLY A 80 -17.31 20.64 -12.48
CA GLY A 80 -15.99 21.07 -12.96
C GLY A 80 -14.91 21.07 -11.88
N VAL A 81 -15.22 20.63 -10.66
CA VAL A 81 -14.29 20.62 -9.52
C VAL A 81 -13.98 19.18 -9.11
N LEU A 82 -12.70 18.90 -8.87
CA LEU A 82 -12.28 17.61 -8.34
C LEU A 82 -12.52 17.57 -6.82
N GLU A 83 -13.37 16.66 -6.38
CA GLU A 83 -13.68 16.39 -4.98
C GLU A 83 -12.99 15.10 -4.53
N TYR A 84 -12.06 15.22 -3.59
CA TYR A 84 -11.43 14.05 -2.97
C TYR A 84 -12.41 13.33 -2.06
N LEU A 85 -12.43 12.00 -2.15
CA LEU A 85 -13.23 11.17 -1.25
C LEU A 85 -12.46 11.03 0.06
N GLY A 86 -13.07 11.30 1.22
CA GLY A 86 -12.42 11.20 2.54
C GLY A 86 -13.22 11.84 3.65
#